data_AF-A0A2U1BFG2-F1
#
_entry.id   AF-A0A2U1BFG2-F1
#
_cell.length_a   1.000
_cell.length_b   1.000
_cell.length_c   1.000
_cell.angle_alpha   90.00
_cell.angle_beta   90.00
_cell.angle_gamma   90.00
#
_symmetry.space_group_name_H-M   'P 1'
#
loop_
_entity.id
_entity.type
_entity.pdbx_description
1 polymer ?
#
loop_
_entity_poly.entity_id
_entity_poly.type
_entity_poly.pdbx_seq_one_letter_code
_entity_poly.pdbx_strand_id
1 'polypeptide(L)'
;MNLHNVILPPRERGRVATLREIESAMLQGAQAIFPVVGECLEGAGVQDGGWVAVDFTKYPAPRYKSKDGDDSEDLCLCYAAFPGAPGPRVMCKAYCGVWGHWQMVGTRYKHLWEGRDKLRMNCAMPALRIFGVIFGSWSRAGKLLWERAPESFPDRLDHTPSIGGDVMPWMEATV
;
A
#
# COMPACT_ATOMS: atom_id res chain seq x y z
N MET A 1 19.32 1.52 -1.78
CA MET A 1 19.50 2.40 -0.60
C MET A 1 19.77 1.52 0.63
N ASN A 2 20.66 1.90 1.55
CA ASN A 2 20.83 1.19 2.83
C ASN A 2 19.91 1.83 3.88
N LEU A 3 18.89 1.11 4.35
CA LEU A 3 17.85 1.66 5.23
C LEU A 3 18.27 1.79 6.70
N HIS A 4 19.35 1.12 7.11
CA HIS A 4 19.84 1.18 8.49
C HIS A 4 20.57 2.51 8.80
N ASN A 5 21.14 3.15 7.78
CA ASN A 5 22.00 4.34 7.93
C ASN A 5 21.50 5.53 7.09
N VAL A 6 20.19 5.70 6.96
CA VAL A 6 19.60 6.80 6.19
C VAL A 6 19.19 7.97 7.09
N ILE A 7 19.34 9.18 6.58
CA ILE A 7 18.81 10.39 7.22
C ILE A 7 17.34 10.51 6.80
N LEU A 8 16.44 10.44 7.77
CA LEU A 8 15.01 10.59 7.52
C LEU A 8 14.67 12.06 7.27
N PRO A 9 13.85 12.36 6.24
CA PRO A 9 13.46 13.74 5.95
C PRO A 9 12.64 14.33 7.11
N PRO A 10 12.76 15.64 7.36
CA PRO A 10 11.96 16.31 8.39
C PRO A 10 10.47 16.14 8.11
N ARG A 11 9.69 15.99 9.19
CA ARG A 11 8.26 15.74 9.11
C ARG A 11 7.46 17.02 9.36
N GLU A 12 6.73 17.47 8.36
CA GLU A 12 5.65 18.44 8.55
C GLU A 12 4.38 17.71 9.00
N ARG A 13 3.88 18.04 10.20
CA ARG A 13 2.78 17.30 10.82
C ARG A 13 1.51 17.41 9.98
N GLY A 14 0.93 16.27 9.62
CA GLY A 14 -0.35 16.20 8.90
C GLY A 14 -0.26 16.51 7.40
N ARG A 15 0.93 16.76 6.84
CA ARG A 15 1.09 17.01 5.41
C ARG A 15 1.27 15.72 4.63
N VAL A 16 0.31 15.41 3.77
CA VAL A 16 0.41 14.33 2.79
C VAL A 16 1.28 14.81 1.62
N ALA A 17 2.16 13.94 1.10
CA ALA A 17 2.93 14.24 -0.11
C ALA A 17 1.98 14.54 -1.28
N THR A 18 2.32 15.54 -2.08
CA THR A 18 1.55 15.92 -3.27
C THR A 18 1.98 15.09 -4.47
N LEU A 19 1.11 14.98 -5.48
CA LEU A 19 1.43 14.29 -6.73
C LEU A 19 2.73 14.84 -7.37
N ARG A 20 2.86 16.17 -7.41
CA ARG A 20 4.04 16.85 -7.97
C ARG A 20 5.33 16.50 -7.23
N GLU A 21 5.28 16.35 -5.91
CA GLU A 21 6.45 15.95 -5.11
C GLU A 21 6.89 14.53 -5.42
N ILE A 22 5.92 13.61 -5.59
CA ILE A 22 6.23 12.23 -5.99
C ILE A 22 6.84 12.20 -7.38
N GLU A 23 6.26 12.92 -8.34
CA GLU A 23 6.80 12.99 -9.70
C GLU A 23 8.20 13.60 -9.75
N SER A 24 8.46 14.63 -8.95
CA SER A 24 9.80 15.19 -8.82
C SER A 24 10.78 14.19 -8.21
N ALA A 25 10.36 13.43 -7.19
CA ALA A 25 11.21 12.40 -6.58
C ALA A 25 11.56 11.28 -7.56
N MET A 26 10.59 10.83 -8.37
CA MET A 26 10.80 9.84 -9.42
C MET A 26 11.82 10.29 -10.47
N LEU A 27 11.86 11.58 -10.78
CA LEU A 27 12.85 12.16 -11.71
C LEU A 27 14.25 12.25 -11.08
N GLN A 28 14.33 12.40 -9.76
CA GLN A 28 15.60 12.57 -9.04
C GLN A 28 16.29 11.24 -8.71
N GLY A 29 15.54 10.14 -8.60
CA GLY A 29 16.12 8.84 -8.33
C GLY A 29 15.11 7.70 -8.31
N ALA A 30 15.65 6.47 -8.30
CA ALA A 30 14.86 5.25 -8.25
C ALA A 30 14.13 5.04 -6.92
N GLN A 31 14.63 5.61 -5.82
CA GLN A 31 14.13 5.36 -4.47
C GLN A 31 14.03 6.67 -3.69
N ALA A 32 13.00 6.79 -2.84
CA ALA A 32 12.78 7.96 -1.98
C ALA A 32 12.10 7.58 -0.66
N ILE A 33 12.19 8.46 0.33
CA ILE A 33 11.56 8.29 1.65
C ILE A 33 10.47 9.33 1.82
N PHE A 34 9.28 8.90 2.25
CA PHE A 34 8.14 9.79 2.49
C PHE A 34 7.61 9.63 3.92
N PRO A 35 7.16 10.74 4.56
CA PRO A 35 6.44 10.66 5.81
C PRO A 35 5.06 10.02 5.59
N VAL A 36 4.63 9.22 6.56
CA VAL A 36 3.30 8.61 6.56
C VAL A 36 2.33 9.51 7.31
N VAL A 37 1.16 9.74 6.71
CA VAL A 37 0.04 10.44 7.34
C VAL A 37 -1.21 9.57 7.22
N GLY A 38 -1.82 9.25 8.35
CA GLY A 38 -3.05 8.49 8.45
C GLY A 38 -2.83 7.06 8.92
N GLU A 39 -3.83 6.57 9.64
CA GLU A 39 -3.76 5.30 10.37
C GLU A 39 -4.38 4.13 9.60
N CYS A 40 -3.90 3.85 8.38
CA CYS A 40 -4.56 2.92 7.46
C CYS A 40 -3.81 1.60 7.24
N LEU A 41 -2.64 1.39 7.87
CA LEU A 41 -1.71 0.30 7.56
C LEU A 41 -0.98 -0.27 8.79
N GLU A 42 -1.50 -0.05 10.00
CA GLU A 42 -0.90 -0.57 11.24
C GLU A 42 -0.82 -2.09 11.24
N GLY A 43 -1.80 -2.75 10.63
CA GLY A 43 -1.83 -4.20 10.46
C GLY A 43 -0.73 -4.71 9.54
N ALA A 44 -0.19 -3.85 8.68
CA ALA A 44 0.97 -4.11 7.83
C ALA A 44 2.27 -3.52 8.39
N GLY A 45 2.29 -3.13 9.67
CA GLY A 45 3.49 -2.64 10.35
C GLY A 45 3.92 -1.22 9.93
N VAL A 46 3.05 -0.43 9.32
CA VAL A 46 3.31 0.98 9.02
C VAL A 46 2.60 1.86 10.05
N GLN A 47 3.37 2.73 10.71
CA GLN A 47 2.82 3.63 11.72
C GLN A 47 2.48 4.99 11.13
N ASP A 48 1.30 5.52 11.47
CA ASP A 48 1.00 6.94 11.26
C ASP A 48 2.12 7.81 11.85
N GLY A 49 2.53 8.85 11.13
CA GLY A 49 3.64 9.72 11.52
C GLY A 49 5.03 9.08 11.44
N GLY A 50 5.15 7.83 10.99
CA GLY A 50 6.42 7.21 10.64
C GLY A 50 6.90 7.62 9.25
N TRP A 51 7.77 6.79 8.67
CA TRP A 51 8.28 6.96 7.30
C TRP A 51 8.18 5.65 6.52
N VAL A 52 8.16 5.76 5.20
CA VAL A 52 8.24 4.63 4.26
C VAL A 52 9.30 4.88 3.21
N ALA A 53 10.03 3.83 2.83
CA ALA A 53 10.91 3.82 1.68
C ALA A 53 10.16 3.28 0.47
N VAL A 54 10.19 4.01 -0.62
CA VAL A 54 9.53 3.65 -1.88
C VAL A 54 10.59 3.41 -2.94
N ASP A 55 10.44 2.32 -3.69
CA ASP A 55 11.18 2.07 -4.93
C ASP A 55 10.24 2.26 -6.12
N PHE A 56 10.54 3.26 -6.94
CA PHE A 56 9.76 3.63 -8.11
C PHE A 56 10.02 2.75 -9.34
N THR A 57 11.04 1.90 -9.28
CA THR A 57 11.40 0.96 -10.36
C THR A 57 10.79 -0.43 -10.15
N LYS A 58 10.16 -0.64 -8.99
CA LYS A 58 9.56 -1.90 -8.57
C LYS A 58 8.07 -1.72 -8.31
N TYR A 59 7.31 -2.79 -8.52
CA TYR A 59 5.86 -2.78 -8.38
C TYR A 59 5.39 -3.83 -7.37
N PRO A 60 4.23 -3.64 -6.73
CA PRO A 60 3.66 -4.65 -5.87
C PRO A 60 3.09 -5.82 -6.71
N ALA A 61 3.11 -7.03 -6.13
CA ALA A 61 2.44 -8.21 -6.66
C ALA A 61 1.28 -8.63 -5.73
N PRO A 62 0.19 -9.22 -6.25
CA PRO A 62 -0.84 -9.77 -5.38
C PRO A 62 -0.25 -10.92 -4.56
N ARG A 63 -0.38 -10.83 -3.23
CA ARG A 63 0.01 -11.88 -2.30
C ARG A 63 -1.28 -12.46 -1.72
N TYR A 64 -1.72 -13.61 -2.24
CA TYR A 64 -2.92 -14.27 -1.77
C TYR A 64 -2.73 -14.74 -0.32
N LYS A 65 -3.79 -14.71 0.50
CA LYS A 65 -3.79 -15.32 1.85
C LYS A 65 -4.28 -16.77 1.85
N SER A 66 -4.80 -17.23 0.71
CA SER A 66 -5.20 -18.62 0.46
C SER A 66 -4.07 -19.40 -0.23
N LYS A 67 -4.32 -20.68 -0.53
CA LYS A 67 -3.37 -21.68 -1.09
C LYS A 67 -2.19 -21.06 -1.85
N ASP A 68 -0.98 -21.39 -1.39
CA ASP A 68 0.33 -20.99 -1.92
C ASP A 68 0.78 -19.54 -1.62
N GLY A 69 0.03 -18.81 -0.81
CA GLY A 69 0.41 -17.51 -0.25
C GLY A 69 1.32 -17.56 0.98
N ASP A 70 2.09 -16.49 1.23
CA ASP A 70 2.99 -16.35 2.39
C ASP A 70 2.43 -15.43 3.51
N ASP A 71 1.13 -15.12 3.45
CA ASP A 71 0.42 -14.16 4.32
C ASP A 71 1.02 -12.75 4.36
N SER A 72 2.01 -12.45 3.50
CA SER A 72 2.55 -11.11 3.34
C SER A 72 1.65 -10.26 2.45
N GLU A 73 1.88 -8.95 2.45
CA GLU A 73 1.22 -8.03 1.55
C GLU A 73 2.25 -7.05 1.01
N ASP A 74 2.26 -6.84 -0.30
CA ASP A 74 3.07 -5.78 -0.89
C ASP A 74 2.34 -4.45 -0.66
N LEU A 75 3.06 -3.48 -0.10
CA LEU A 75 2.56 -2.13 0.12
C LEU A 75 3.00 -1.23 -1.03
N CYS A 76 2.20 -0.23 -1.38
CA CYS A 76 2.54 0.69 -2.46
C CYS A 76 2.23 2.13 -2.12
N LEU A 77 2.98 3.03 -2.76
CA LEU A 77 2.63 4.43 -2.86
C LEU A 77 1.74 4.61 -4.10
N CYS A 78 0.53 5.12 -3.94
CA CYS A 78 -0.46 5.20 -5.00
C CYS A 78 -1.23 6.53 -5.00
N TYR A 79 -1.81 6.88 -6.13
CA TYR A 79 -2.80 7.96 -6.26
C TYR A 79 -4.19 7.34 -6.33
N ALA A 80 -5.01 7.56 -5.31
CA ALA A 80 -6.32 6.92 -5.17
C ALA A 80 -7.31 7.84 -4.45
N ALA A 81 -8.60 7.65 -4.71
CA ALA A 81 -9.66 8.30 -3.97
C ALA A 81 -10.16 7.36 -2.86
N PHE A 82 -9.92 7.75 -1.61
CA PHE A 82 -10.52 7.04 -0.48
C PHE A 82 -12.06 7.17 -0.54
N PRO A 83 -12.84 6.12 -0.21
CA PRO A 83 -14.30 6.21 -0.24
C PRO A 83 -14.84 7.41 0.53
N GLY A 84 -15.68 8.22 -0.12
CA GLY A 84 -16.26 9.45 0.45
C GLY A 84 -15.33 10.66 0.48
N ALA A 85 -14.09 10.56 0.01
CA ALA A 85 -13.18 11.70 -0.11
C ALA A 85 -13.55 12.60 -1.30
N PRO A 86 -13.25 13.91 -1.24
CA PRO A 86 -13.56 14.87 -2.31
C PRO A 86 -12.74 14.66 -3.60
N GLY A 87 -11.70 13.81 -3.56
CA GLY A 87 -10.86 13.53 -4.71
C GLY A 87 -9.66 12.64 -4.38
N PRO A 88 -8.92 12.22 -5.42
CA PRO A 88 -7.76 11.38 -5.26
C PRO A 88 -6.59 12.12 -4.60
N ARG A 89 -5.80 11.38 -3.82
CA ARG A 89 -4.60 11.86 -3.13
C ARG A 89 -3.51 10.81 -3.17
N VAL A 90 -2.28 11.20 -2.91
CA VAL A 90 -1.18 10.25 -2.68
C VAL A 90 -1.43 9.56 -1.35
N MET A 91 -1.33 8.23 -1.34
CA MET A 91 -1.58 7.41 -0.16
C MET A 91 -0.61 6.22 -0.13
N CYS A 92 -0.35 5.70 1.06
CA CYS A 92 0.21 4.37 1.25
C CYS A 92 -0.94 3.39 1.42
N LYS A 93 -0.96 2.29 0.66
CA LYS A 93 -1.98 1.25 0.75
C LYS A 93 -1.38 -0.14 0.54
N ALA A 94 -2.09 -1.17 1.01
CA ALA A 94 -1.78 -2.55 0.68
C ALA A 94 -2.31 -2.86 -0.72
N TYR A 95 -1.51 -3.49 -1.55
CA TYR A 95 -1.93 -3.89 -2.88
C TYR A 95 -2.78 -5.15 -2.80
N CYS A 96 -3.98 -5.11 -3.39
CA CYS A 96 -4.92 -6.22 -3.37
C CYS A 96 -4.82 -7.09 -4.64
N GLY A 97 -4.36 -6.52 -5.75
CA GLY A 97 -4.36 -7.17 -7.06
C GLY A 97 -5.23 -6.46 -8.09
N VAL A 98 -5.58 -7.15 -9.17
CA VAL A 98 -6.30 -6.58 -10.31
C VAL A 98 -7.73 -7.10 -10.33
N TRP A 99 -8.72 -6.20 -10.30
CA TRP A 99 -10.14 -6.54 -10.48
C TRP A 99 -10.67 -6.02 -11.82
N GLY A 100 -10.87 -6.92 -12.78
CA GLY A 100 -11.13 -6.54 -14.17
C GLY A 100 -9.93 -5.79 -14.75
N HIS A 101 -10.06 -4.49 -14.98
CA HIS A 101 -8.95 -3.63 -15.41
C HIS A 101 -8.44 -2.68 -14.30
N TRP A 102 -9.03 -2.76 -13.11
CA TRP A 102 -8.72 -1.87 -12.00
C TRP A 102 -7.58 -2.41 -11.14
N GLN A 103 -6.56 -1.58 -10.93
CA GLN A 103 -5.53 -1.83 -9.94
C GLN A 103 -6.11 -1.55 -8.55
N MET A 104 -6.30 -2.58 -7.73
CA MET A 104 -6.98 -2.46 -6.45
C MET A 104 -6.00 -2.33 -5.30
N VAL A 105 -6.25 -1.38 -4.41
CA VAL A 105 -5.50 -1.17 -3.18
C VAL A 105 -6.44 -1.09 -1.98
N GLY A 106 -5.92 -1.29 -0.77
CA GLY A 106 -6.74 -1.39 0.43
C GLY A 106 -6.08 -0.86 1.70
N THR A 107 -6.91 -0.66 2.73
CA THR A 107 -6.44 -0.43 4.10
C THR A 107 -6.16 -1.75 4.80
N ARG A 108 -5.32 -1.67 5.84
CA ARG A 108 -4.95 -2.74 6.76
C ARG A 108 -4.88 -2.21 8.18
N TYR A 109 -6.05 -2.03 8.77
CA TYR A 109 -6.18 -1.70 10.19
C TYR A 109 -5.76 -2.91 11.04
N LYS A 110 -5.02 -2.65 12.11
CA LYS A 110 -4.61 -3.70 13.07
C LYS A 110 -5.78 -4.20 13.92
N HIS A 111 -6.74 -3.32 14.21
CA HIS A 111 -7.88 -3.62 15.06
C HIS A 111 -9.18 -3.27 14.32
N LEU A 112 -10.15 -4.18 14.39
CA LEU A 112 -11.49 -3.97 13.85
C LEU A 112 -12.24 -2.86 14.60
N TRP A 113 -11.91 -2.66 15.88
CA TRP A 113 -12.53 -1.67 16.75
C TRP A 113 -11.50 -0.69 17.28
N GLU A 114 -11.84 0.58 17.24
CA GLU A 114 -11.15 1.65 17.95
C GLU A 114 -12.05 2.14 19.08
N GLY A 115 -11.72 1.78 20.33
CA GLY A 115 -12.62 1.98 21.46
C GLY A 115 -13.88 1.10 21.34
N ARG A 116 -15.00 1.55 21.92
CA ARG A 116 -16.26 0.78 21.93
C ARG A 116 -17.14 1.00 20.70
N ASP A 117 -17.00 2.16 20.04
CA ASP A 117 -18.05 2.64 19.13
C ASP A 117 -17.57 2.83 17.69
N LYS A 118 -16.27 2.72 17.41
CA LYS A 118 -15.72 3.00 16.07
C LYS A 118 -15.23 1.72 15.39
N LEU A 119 -16.06 1.19 14.51
CA LEU A 119 -15.72 0.10 13.61
C LEU A 119 -14.78 0.60 12.50
N ARG A 120 -13.60 -0.02 12.38
CA ARG A 120 -12.61 0.21 11.32
C ARG A 120 -12.50 -1.02 10.43
N MET A 121 -13.42 -1.16 9.49
CA MET A 121 -13.34 -2.22 8.47
C MET A 121 -12.29 -1.88 7.43
N ASN A 122 -11.56 -2.90 6.96
CA ASN A 122 -10.72 -2.72 5.80
C ASN A 122 -11.59 -2.41 4.58
N CYS A 123 -11.20 -1.40 3.80
CA CYS A 123 -11.84 -1.08 2.53
C CYS A 123 -10.84 -1.21 1.38
N ALA A 124 -11.35 -1.54 0.21
CA ALA A 124 -10.61 -1.56 -1.05
C ALA A 124 -11.11 -0.44 -1.97
N MET A 125 -10.22 0.09 -2.80
CA MET A 125 -10.49 1.18 -3.73
C MET A 125 -9.60 1.06 -4.97
N PRO A 126 -10.02 1.55 -6.14
CA PRO A 126 -9.16 1.61 -7.31
C PRO A 126 -8.05 2.63 -7.12
N ALA A 127 -6.81 2.24 -7.40
CA ALA A 127 -5.69 3.14 -7.59
C ALA A 127 -5.70 3.65 -9.04
N LEU A 128 -5.71 4.97 -9.20
CA LEU A 128 -5.57 5.62 -10.50
C LEU A 128 -4.14 5.49 -11.02
N ARG A 129 -3.16 5.41 -10.10
CA ARG A 129 -1.75 5.18 -10.42
C ARG A 129 -1.04 4.52 -9.24
N ILE A 130 -0.16 3.57 -9.52
CA ILE A 130 0.81 3.04 -8.56
C ILE A 130 2.17 3.60 -8.95
N PHE A 131 2.84 4.29 -8.02
CA PHE A 131 4.13 4.93 -8.26
C PHE A 131 5.30 4.00 -8.05
N GLY A 132 5.15 3.05 -7.12
CA GLY A 132 6.20 2.15 -6.71
C GLY A 132 5.82 1.37 -5.47
N VAL A 133 6.65 0.39 -5.14
CA VAL A 133 6.47 -0.46 -3.96
C VAL A 133 7.10 0.17 -2.73
N ILE A 134 6.46 0.03 -1.58
CA ILE A 134 7.04 0.36 -0.29
C ILE A 134 7.83 -0.86 0.18
N PHE A 135 9.14 -0.71 0.34
CA PHE A 135 10.04 -1.81 0.70
C PHE A 135 10.64 -1.67 2.10
N GLY A 136 10.29 -0.62 2.85
CA GLY A 136 10.68 -0.47 4.25
C GLY A 136 9.87 0.58 4.98
N SER A 137 9.87 0.50 6.31
CA SER A 137 9.18 1.48 7.15
C SER A 137 9.92 1.77 8.46
N TRP A 138 9.83 3.00 8.93
CA TRP A 138 10.33 3.45 10.23
C TRP A 138 9.18 3.94 11.12
N SER A 139 9.36 3.79 12.43
CA SER A 139 8.45 4.29 13.45
C SER A 139 8.46 5.82 13.53
N ARG A 140 7.55 6.40 14.31
CA ARG A 140 7.52 7.84 14.64
C ARG A 140 8.84 8.36 15.25
N ALA A 141 9.62 7.48 15.88
CA ALA A 141 10.90 7.80 16.51
C ALA A 141 12.10 7.57 15.55
N GLY A 142 11.85 7.19 14.30
CA GLY A 142 12.90 6.92 13.32
C GLY A 142 13.57 5.54 13.48
N LYS A 143 13.00 4.63 14.29
CA LYS A 143 13.48 3.24 14.39
C LYS A 143 12.98 2.46 13.18
N LEU A 144 13.87 1.79 12.45
CA LEU A 144 13.49 0.87 11.37
C LEU A 144 12.61 -0.26 11.95
N LEU A 145 11.42 -0.42 11.39
CA LEU A 145 10.45 -1.43 11.82
C LEU A 145 10.61 -2.72 11.01
N TRP A 146 10.76 -2.59 9.70
CA TRP A 146 10.96 -3.69 8.78
C TRP A 146 11.54 -3.18 7.46
N GLU A 147 12.16 -4.10 6.72
CA GLU A 147 12.62 -3.90 5.36
C GLU A 147 12.47 -5.18 4.56
N ARG A 148 12.34 -5.04 3.24
CA ARG A 148 12.35 -6.12 2.25
C ARG A 148 13.31 -5.75 1.14
N ALA A 149 13.98 -6.74 0.58
CA ALA A 149 14.88 -6.56 -0.55
C ALA A 149 14.09 -6.07 -1.78
N PRO A 150 14.46 -4.94 -2.43
CA PRO A 150 13.82 -4.46 -3.65
C PRO A 150 13.75 -5.51 -4.78
N GLU A 151 14.71 -6.43 -4.80
CA GLU A 151 14.82 -7.53 -5.77
C GLU A 151 13.71 -8.58 -5.59
N SER A 152 13.03 -8.60 -4.42
CA SER A 152 11.89 -9.48 -4.17
C SER A 152 10.59 -9.01 -4.84
N PHE A 153 10.62 -7.85 -5.48
CA PHE A 153 9.48 -7.24 -6.17
C PHE A 153 9.67 -7.24 -7.69
N PRO A 154 8.59 -7.38 -8.47
CA PRO A 154 8.64 -7.34 -9.93
C PRO A 154 9.03 -5.96 -10.47
N ASP A 155 9.65 -5.94 -11.65
CA ASP A 155 10.01 -4.73 -12.41
C ASP A 155 8.82 -4.12 -13.16
N ARG A 156 7.68 -4.81 -13.20
CA ARG A 156 6.48 -4.38 -13.92
C ARG A 156 5.23 -4.66 -13.08
N LEU A 157 4.27 -3.75 -13.18
CA LEU A 157 2.94 -3.96 -12.63
C LEU A 157 2.18 -4.94 -13.53
N ASP A 158 1.69 -6.03 -12.95
CA ASP A 158 0.82 -6.96 -13.67
C ASP A 158 -0.58 -6.35 -13.84
N HIS A 159 -1.20 -6.66 -14.97
CA HIS A 159 -2.54 -6.23 -15.35
C HIS A 159 -3.48 -7.41 -15.59
N THR A 160 -2.99 -8.64 -15.43
CA THR A 160 -3.82 -9.84 -15.46
C THR A 160 -4.80 -9.82 -14.28
N PRO A 161 -6.12 -9.98 -14.52
CA PRO A 161 -7.09 -10.06 -13.44
C PRO A 161 -6.69 -11.14 -12.43
N SER A 162 -6.55 -10.72 -11.17
CA SER A 162 -6.05 -11.56 -10.08
C SER A 162 -7.08 -11.67 -8.94
N ILE A 163 -8.04 -10.75 -8.90
CA ILE A 163 -9.19 -10.76 -7.99
C ILE A 163 -10.40 -11.29 -8.76
N GLY A 164 -10.83 -12.49 -8.37
CA GLY A 164 -11.98 -13.17 -8.94
C GLY A 164 -12.35 -14.37 -8.07
N GLY A 165 -13.20 -15.24 -8.60
CA GLY A 165 -13.45 -16.56 -8.05
C GLY A 165 -13.78 -17.52 -9.18
N ASP A 166 -13.52 -18.81 -8.97
CA ASP A 166 -14.13 -19.87 -9.77
C ASP A 166 -15.61 -19.90 -9.44
N VAL A 167 -16.40 -19.05 -10.08
CA VAL A 167 -17.85 -19.09 -9.93
C VAL A 167 -18.32 -20.27 -10.79
N MET A 168 -18.42 -21.46 -10.20
CA MET A 168 -19.29 -22.48 -10.76
C MET A 168 -20.68 -21.84 -10.88
N PRO A 169 -21.35 -21.88 -12.06
CA PRO A 169 -22.70 -21.38 -12.16
C PRO A 169 -23.55 -22.06 -11.10
N TRP A 170 -24.37 -21.27 -10.40
CA TRP A 170 -25.31 -21.77 -9.42
C TRP A 170 -26.20 -22.80 -10.13
N MET A 171 -25.96 -24.09 -9.89
CA MET A 171 -26.89 -25.13 -10.35
C MET A 171 -28.08 -25.05 -9.40
N GLU A 172 -29.23 -24.61 -9.90
CA GLU A 172 -30.49 -24.71 -9.16
C GLU A 172 -30.62 -26.15 -8.67
N ALA A 173 -30.75 -26.32 -7.35
CA ALA A 173 -31.08 -27.61 -6.77
C ALA A 173 -32.42 -28.04 -7.38
N THR A 174 -32.37 -29.06 -8.23
CA THR A 174 -33.57 -29.72 -8.74
C THR A 174 -34.19 -30.45 -7.55
N VAL A 175 -35.34 -29.95 -7.12
CA VAL A 175 -36.19 -30.55 -6.07
C VAL A 175 -36.87 -31.79 -6.63
#